data_AF-A0AAT9RHS1-F1
#
_entry.id   AF-A0AAT9RHS1-F1
#
_cell.length_a   1.000
_cell.length_b   1.000
_cell.length_c   1.000
_cell.angle_alpha   90.00
_cell.angle_beta   90.00
_cell.angle_gamma   90.00
#
_symmetry.space_group_name_H-M   'P 1'
#
loop_
_entity.id
_entity.type
_entity.pdbx_description
1 polymer ?
#
loop_
_entity_poly.entity_id
_entity_poly.type
_entity_poly.pdbx_seq_one_letter_code
_entity_poly.pdbx_strand_id
1 'polypeptide(L)'
;MTTVQQPPAAVGRSGARPKVVARTGLYAVLAANVAVVTFFFVQAGFASNALIVLGRLTGLYGALLMAFQLLLVARLPWFDRRIGMDRLTSWHRWTGFSVLWLLVAHGVFITFGYAQSSDLDPVSQLVDLAETVEGVLRSIVALGIIIVIGVVSARFARRRLAYETWHFIHLYTYVAVVLAFTHQVAAGTSFASSPTATAYWYVLWGVALASVFLGRLVLPLWRNWRHQLRVTAVVPEADNVVSIYMTGRDLDRMPARAGQFFLWRFLTRDRWWQANPFSLSAAPDGKQLRLTAKAAGEGSAALRHVKVGTRVFAEGPYGAFTAMHRTRPESVLIAGGVGVTPIRALLEEIQGHAVVIYRVATNQDAVLYEELQQLASDKGAELHLVSGPVSPDKLAPRELLRMVPDIADRDVFLCGPPPMMNAVLGSLRELDVPKPQIHFERFSLAG
;
A
#
# COMPACT_ATOMS: atom_id res chain seq x y z
N MET A 1 -27.23 39.58 -22.74
CA MET A 1 -26.95 38.28 -23.36
C MET A 1 -26.33 37.38 -22.32
N THR A 2 -27.16 36.58 -21.66
CA THR A 2 -26.78 35.59 -20.65
C THR A 2 -26.32 34.33 -21.37
N THR A 3 -25.01 34.11 -21.47
CA THR A 3 -24.44 32.85 -21.93
C THR A 3 -24.66 31.79 -20.88
N VAL A 4 -25.67 30.96 -21.08
CA VAL A 4 -25.88 29.70 -20.37
C VAL A 4 -24.69 28.79 -20.68
N GLN A 5 -23.79 28.60 -19.71
CA GLN A 5 -22.76 27.57 -19.79
C GLN A 5 -23.46 26.21 -19.81
N GLN A 6 -23.33 25.49 -20.92
CA GLN A 6 -23.73 24.09 -21.01
C GLN A 6 -22.97 23.27 -19.95
N PRO A 7 -23.63 22.35 -19.23
CA PRO A 7 -22.93 21.43 -18.35
C PRO A 7 -21.95 20.57 -19.17
N PRO A 8 -20.74 20.28 -18.67
CA PRO A 8 -19.78 19.45 -19.38
C PRO A 8 -20.39 18.06 -19.63
N ALA A 9 -20.25 17.58 -20.87
CA ALA A 9 -20.73 16.29 -21.31
C ALA A 9 -20.30 15.17 -20.34
N ALA A 10 -21.25 14.28 -20.00
CA ALA A 10 -20.99 13.09 -19.21
C ALA A 10 -19.83 12.31 -19.83
N VAL A 11 -18.74 12.16 -19.07
CA VAL A 11 -17.54 11.45 -19.53
C VAL A 11 -17.85 9.95 -19.56
N GLY A 12 -18.45 9.48 -20.64
CA GLY A 12 -18.53 8.07 -20.97
C GLY A 12 -17.14 7.53 -21.28
N ARG A 13 -16.35 7.16 -20.27
CA ARG A 13 -15.10 6.43 -20.50
C ARG A 13 -15.42 4.96 -20.76
N SER A 14 -15.54 4.60 -22.04
CA SER A 14 -15.62 3.22 -22.53
C SER A 14 -14.28 2.44 -22.44
N GLY A 15 -13.25 3.02 -21.82
CA GLY A 15 -11.95 2.37 -21.58
C GLY A 15 -11.92 1.52 -20.32
N ALA A 16 -11.12 0.45 -20.32
CA ALA A 16 -10.86 -0.37 -19.14
C ALA A 16 -10.28 0.50 -18.00
N ARG A 17 -10.87 0.37 -16.80
CA ARG A 17 -10.57 1.23 -15.65
C ARG A 17 -9.08 1.15 -15.27
N PRO A 18 -8.39 2.26 -14.94
CA PRO A 18 -6.95 2.26 -14.63
C PRO A 18 -6.54 1.25 -13.55
N LYS A 19 -7.37 1.09 -12.51
CA LYS A 19 -7.18 0.09 -11.45
C LYS A 19 -7.34 -1.35 -11.92
N VAL A 20 -8.28 -1.61 -12.84
CA VAL A 20 -8.50 -2.94 -13.43
C VAL A 20 -7.35 -3.28 -14.37
N VAL A 21 -6.96 -2.35 -15.24
CA VAL A 21 -5.81 -2.52 -16.14
C VAL A 21 -4.54 -2.81 -15.35
N ALA A 22 -4.26 -2.04 -14.29
CA ALA A 22 -3.07 -2.26 -13.47
C ALA A 22 -3.09 -3.63 -12.77
N ARG A 23 -4.24 -4.03 -12.24
CA ARG A 23 -4.41 -5.33 -11.59
C ARG A 23 -4.25 -6.48 -12.58
N THR A 24 -4.99 -6.46 -13.67
CA THR A 24 -4.96 -7.51 -14.69
C THR A 24 -3.59 -7.61 -15.32
N GLY A 25 -2.94 -6.46 -15.60
CA GLY A 25 -1.56 -6.42 -16.09
C GLY A 25 -0.58 -7.09 -15.13
N LEU A 26 -0.67 -6.81 -13.82
CA LEU A 26 0.22 -7.44 -12.83
C LEU A 26 0.02 -8.97 -12.77
N TYR A 27 -1.22 -9.45 -12.78
CA TYR A 27 -1.49 -10.90 -12.81
C TYR A 27 -1.06 -11.55 -14.12
N ALA A 28 -1.26 -10.88 -15.25
CA ALA A 28 -0.81 -11.36 -16.56
C ALA A 28 0.71 -11.46 -16.62
N VAL A 29 1.43 -10.46 -16.11
CA VAL A 29 2.90 -10.49 -15.99
C VAL A 29 3.34 -11.66 -15.10
N LEU A 30 2.72 -11.83 -13.92
CA LEU A 30 3.06 -12.96 -13.05
C LEU A 30 2.80 -14.31 -13.73
N ALA A 31 1.64 -14.48 -14.38
CA ALA A 31 1.30 -15.71 -15.11
C ALA A 31 2.25 -15.99 -16.28
N ALA A 32 2.66 -14.96 -17.02
CA ALA A 32 3.65 -15.08 -18.08
C ALA A 32 5.01 -15.53 -17.51
N ASN A 33 5.45 -14.94 -16.40
CA ASN A 33 6.71 -15.36 -15.74
C ASN A 33 6.62 -16.78 -15.19
N VAL A 34 5.46 -17.21 -14.67
CA VAL A 34 5.23 -18.61 -14.30
C VAL A 34 5.42 -19.52 -15.52
N ALA A 35 4.78 -19.22 -16.65
CA ALA A 35 4.92 -20.02 -17.87
C ALA A 35 6.37 -20.09 -18.37
N VAL A 36 7.11 -18.98 -18.34
CA VAL A 36 8.53 -18.94 -18.73
C VAL A 36 9.40 -19.77 -17.78
N VAL A 37 9.18 -19.66 -16.46
CA VAL A 37 9.91 -20.46 -15.47
C VAL A 37 9.62 -21.95 -15.65
N THR A 38 8.36 -22.32 -15.90
CA THR A 38 7.97 -23.71 -16.18
C THR A 38 8.62 -24.22 -17.45
N PHE A 39 8.67 -23.40 -18.51
CA PHE A 39 9.33 -23.76 -19.76
C PHE A 39 10.82 -24.05 -19.54
N PHE A 40 11.55 -23.16 -18.85
CA PHE A 40 12.97 -23.39 -18.55
C PHE A 40 13.19 -24.58 -17.61
N PHE A 41 12.26 -24.86 -16.71
CA PHE A 41 12.31 -26.05 -15.87
C PHE A 41 12.21 -27.33 -16.70
N VAL A 42 11.24 -27.42 -17.62
CA VAL A 42 11.08 -28.56 -18.52
C VAL A 42 12.29 -28.72 -19.44
N GLN A 43 12.81 -27.61 -19.98
CA GLN A 43 13.99 -27.61 -20.83
C GLN A 43 15.25 -28.09 -20.10
N ALA A 44 15.39 -27.78 -18.82
CA ALA A 44 16.52 -28.20 -17.99
C ALA A 44 16.52 -29.71 -17.67
N GLY A 45 15.48 -30.45 -18.07
CA GLY A 45 15.34 -31.88 -17.82
C GLY A 45 14.94 -32.23 -16.38
N PHE A 46 14.30 -33.39 -16.26
CA PHE A 46 13.83 -33.93 -14.99
C PHE A 46 14.90 -34.80 -14.34
N ALA A 47 15.03 -34.70 -13.02
CA ALA A 47 15.80 -35.67 -12.26
C ALA A 47 15.06 -37.01 -12.21
N SER A 48 15.78 -38.11 -12.01
CA SER A 48 15.18 -39.44 -11.81
C SER A 48 14.36 -39.52 -10.52
N ASN A 49 14.77 -38.80 -9.48
CA ASN A 49 14.09 -38.76 -8.20
C ASN A 49 12.97 -37.68 -8.18
N ALA A 50 11.74 -38.10 -7.88
CA ALA A 50 10.57 -37.23 -7.84
C ALA A 50 10.65 -36.12 -6.77
N LEU A 51 11.26 -36.39 -5.61
CA LEU A 51 11.47 -35.37 -4.57
C LEU A 51 12.42 -34.28 -5.07
N ILE A 52 13.49 -34.65 -5.77
CA ILE A 52 14.41 -33.65 -6.35
C ILE A 52 13.69 -32.79 -7.40
N VAL A 53 12.83 -33.40 -8.23
CA VAL A 53 11.98 -32.67 -9.19
C VAL A 53 11.06 -31.66 -8.48
N LEU A 54 10.34 -32.10 -7.45
CA LEU A 54 9.46 -31.24 -6.66
C LEU A 54 10.24 -30.13 -5.95
N GLY A 55 11.39 -30.44 -5.35
CA GLY A 55 12.26 -29.49 -4.69
C GLY A 55 12.77 -28.42 -5.64
N ARG A 56 13.23 -28.79 -6.85
CA ARG A 56 13.63 -27.82 -7.88
C ARG A 56 12.46 -26.91 -8.26
N LEU A 57 11.26 -27.47 -8.49
CA LEU A 57 10.09 -26.71 -8.89
C LEU A 57 9.63 -25.70 -7.82
N THR A 58 9.55 -26.14 -6.55
CA THR A 58 9.17 -25.25 -5.44
C THR A 58 10.23 -24.16 -5.20
N GLY A 59 11.51 -24.46 -5.38
CA GLY A 59 12.59 -23.48 -5.33
C GLY A 59 12.47 -22.40 -6.42
N LEU A 60 12.19 -22.79 -7.67
CA LEU A 60 12.02 -21.85 -8.78
C LEU A 60 10.81 -20.94 -8.61
N TYR A 61 9.65 -21.49 -8.22
CA TYR A 61 8.49 -20.66 -7.93
C TYR A 61 8.67 -19.82 -6.66
N GLY A 62 9.40 -20.31 -5.67
CA GLY A 62 9.82 -19.55 -4.50
C GLY A 62 10.65 -18.33 -4.88
N ALA A 63 11.65 -18.49 -5.75
CA ALA A 63 12.47 -17.40 -6.28
C ALA A 63 11.65 -16.39 -7.10
N LEU A 64 10.75 -16.88 -7.98
CA LEU A 64 9.86 -16.02 -8.76
C LEU A 64 8.95 -15.17 -7.85
N LEU A 65 8.30 -15.80 -6.86
CA LEU A 65 7.44 -15.08 -5.92
C LEU A 65 8.25 -14.13 -5.03
N MET A 66 9.51 -14.45 -4.70
CA MET A 66 10.40 -13.55 -3.98
C MET A 66 10.78 -12.31 -4.80
N ALA A 67 11.07 -12.45 -6.09
CA ALA A 67 11.27 -11.29 -6.97
C ALA A 67 9.98 -10.44 -7.08
N PHE A 68 8.82 -11.09 -7.17
CA PHE A 68 7.53 -10.43 -7.19
C PHE A 68 7.21 -9.69 -5.87
N GLN A 69 7.59 -10.25 -4.72
CA GLN A 69 7.46 -9.62 -3.40
C GLN A 69 8.13 -8.25 -3.35
N LEU A 70 9.35 -8.14 -3.88
CA LEU A 70 10.11 -6.89 -3.95
C LEU A 70 9.35 -5.83 -4.77
N LEU A 71 8.74 -6.21 -5.88
CA LEU A 71 7.95 -5.31 -6.72
C LEU A 71 6.72 -4.77 -5.98
N LEU A 72 6.00 -5.62 -5.23
CA LEU A 72 4.79 -5.22 -4.49
C LEU A 72 5.07 -4.14 -3.44
N VAL A 73 6.26 -4.14 -2.86
CA VAL A 73 6.66 -3.19 -1.79
C VAL A 73 7.68 -2.16 -2.27
N ALA A 74 7.96 -2.09 -3.57
CA ALA A 74 8.90 -1.13 -4.14
C ALA A 74 8.44 0.34 -4.01
N ARG A 75 7.16 0.60 -3.71
CA ARG A 75 6.56 1.95 -3.61
C ARG A 75 6.64 2.75 -4.91
N LEU A 76 6.43 2.06 -6.03
CA LEU A 76 6.41 2.71 -7.34
C LEU A 76 5.09 3.49 -7.51
N PRO A 77 5.13 4.78 -7.91
CA PRO A 77 3.94 5.62 -8.02
C PRO A 77 2.84 5.03 -8.91
N TRP A 78 3.23 4.27 -9.93
CA TRP A 78 2.29 3.66 -10.87
C TRP A 78 1.38 2.63 -10.18
N PHE A 79 1.94 1.82 -9.28
CA PHE A 79 1.20 0.81 -8.52
C PHE A 79 0.42 1.44 -7.36
N ASP A 80 1.08 2.27 -6.55
CA ASP A 80 0.46 2.85 -5.34
C ASP A 80 -0.78 3.68 -5.67
N ARG A 81 -0.74 4.45 -6.76
CA ARG A 81 -1.87 5.29 -7.19
C ARG A 81 -3.04 4.50 -7.73
N ARG A 82 -2.80 3.38 -8.41
CA ARG A 82 -3.87 2.63 -9.11
C ARG A 82 -4.43 1.50 -8.26
N ILE A 83 -3.58 0.82 -7.50
CA ILE A 83 -3.94 -0.38 -6.74
C ILE A 83 -4.19 -0.02 -5.27
N GLY A 84 -3.43 0.93 -4.73
CA GLY A 84 -3.46 1.35 -3.33
C GLY A 84 -2.51 0.53 -2.45
N MET A 85 -1.89 1.19 -1.47
CA MET A 85 -0.93 0.57 -0.55
C MET A 85 -1.55 -0.55 0.29
N ASP A 86 -2.79 -0.39 0.74
CA ASP A 86 -3.50 -1.41 1.53
C ASP A 86 -3.58 -2.75 0.80
N ARG A 87 -3.92 -2.71 -0.49
CA ARG A 87 -4.10 -3.92 -1.31
C ARG A 87 -2.75 -4.53 -1.67
N LEU A 88 -1.77 -3.72 -2.04
CA LEU A 88 -0.39 -4.18 -2.30
C LEU A 88 0.22 -4.85 -1.07
N THR A 89 0.04 -4.27 0.12
CA THR A 89 0.51 -4.85 1.39
C THR A 89 -0.21 -6.14 1.74
N SER A 90 -1.53 -6.22 1.46
CA SER A 90 -2.29 -7.47 1.65
C SER A 90 -1.78 -8.59 0.74
N TRP A 91 -1.51 -8.29 -0.54
CA TRP A 91 -0.90 -9.24 -1.47
C TRP A 91 0.51 -9.63 -1.03
N HIS A 92 1.31 -8.67 -0.58
CA HIS A 92 2.65 -8.91 -0.04
C HIS A 92 2.59 -9.90 1.14
N ARG A 93 1.66 -9.71 2.09
CA ARG A 93 1.49 -10.66 3.20
C ARG A 93 1.20 -12.08 2.73
N TRP A 94 0.21 -12.25 1.85
CA TRP A 94 -0.19 -13.59 1.39
C TRP A 94 0.88 -14.27 0.54
N THR A 95 1.46 -13.54 -0.42
CA THR A 95 2.53 -14.08 -1.26
C THR A 95 3.83 -14.30 -0.47
N GLY A 96 4.07 -13.56 0.62
CA GLY A 96 5.20 -13.79 1.53
C GLY A 96 5.09 -15.11 2.29
N PHE A 97 3.88 -15.46 2.78
CA PHE A 97 3.64 -16.78 3.35
C PHE A 97 3.77 -17.90 2.31
N SER A 98 3.35 -17.66 1.06
CA SER A 98 3.58 -18.62 -0.03
C SER A 98 5.08 -18.83 -0.31
N VAL A 99 5.90 -17.76 -0.30
CA VAL A 99 7.36 -17.86 -0.42
C VAL A 99 7.94 -18.70 0.71
N LEU A 100 7.57 -18.44 1.97
CA LEU A 100 8.03 -19.23 3.11
C LEU A 100 7.78 -20.72 2.90
N TRP A 101 6.54 -21.11 2.58
CA TRP A 101 6.21 -22.53 2.42
C TRP A 101 6.85 -23.18 1.20
N LEU A 102 7.01 -22.45 0.09
CA LEU A 102 7.72 -22.96 -1.08
C LEU A 102 9.21 -23.18 -0.80
N LEU A 103 9.86 -22.30 -0.05
CA LEU A 103 11.28 -22.45 0.30
C LEU A 103 11.51 -23.53 1.36
N VAL A 104 10.60 -23.68 2.33
CA VAL A 104 10.61 -24.82 3.25
C VAL A 104 10.45 -26.13 2.47
N ALA A 105 9.46 -26.20 1.58
CA ALA A 105 9.25 -27.37 0.73
C ALA A 105 10.46 -27.65 -0.17
N HIS A 106 11.10 -26.62 -0.73
CA HIS A 106 12.35 -26.75 -1.49
C HIS A 106 13.45 -27.42 -0.66
N GLY A 107 13.75 -26.88 0.52
CA GLY A 107 14.78 -27.44 1.40
C GLY A 107 14.48 -28.88 1.81
N VAL A 108 13.23 -29.17 2.19
CA VAL A 108 12.80 -30.52 2.60
C VAL A 108 12.90 -31.50 1.43
N PHE A 109 12.32 -31.20 0.27
CA PHE A 109 12.31 -32.13 -0.86
C PHE A 109 13.70 -32.37 -1.45
N ILE A 110 14.57 -31.35 -1.51
CA ILE A 110 15.95 -31.53 -1.97
C ILE A 110 16.72 -32.41 -0.97
N THR A 111 16.62 -32.14 0.32
CA THR A 111 17.33 -32.90 1.36
C THR A 111 16.92 -34.37 1.36
N PHE A 112 15.61 -34.65 1.39
CA PHE A 112 15.10 -36.02 1.37
C PHE A 112 15.35 -36.73 0.04
N GLY A 113 15.31 -36.00 -1.08
CA GLY A 113 15.57 -36.57 -2.41
C GLY A 113 17.03 -37.01 -2.61
N TYR A 114 17.99 -36.21 -2.14
CA TYR A 114 19.40 -36.61 -2.14
C TYR A 114 19.67 -37.69 -1.09
N ALA A 115 19.06 -37.62 0.10
CA ALA A 115 19.23 -38.64 1.14
C ALA A 115 18.87 -40.05 0.63
N GLN A 116 17.78 -40.17 -0.16
CA GLN A 116 17.41 -41.43 -0.82
C GLN A 116 18.43 -41.93 -1.85
N SER A 117 19.22 -41.03 -2.44
CA SER A 117 20.19 -41.36 -3.49
C SER A 117 21.58 -41.65 -2.91
N SER A 118 21.92 -41.05 -1.76
CA SER A 118 23.23 -41.12 -1.10
C SER A 118 23.28 -42.11 0.07
N ASP A 119 22.15 -42.72 0.43
CA ASP A 119 21.98 -43.62 1.59
C ASP A 119 22.37 -42.96 2.95
N LEU A 120 22.20 -41.64 3.03
CA LEU A 120 22.38 -40.86 4.26
C LEU A 120 21.03 -40.58 4.92
N ASP A 121 21.00 -40.40 6.24
CA ASP A 121 19.82 -39.84 6.89
C ASP A 121 19.64 -38.35 6.49
N PRO A 122 18.41 -37.79 6.55
CA PRO A 122 18.16 -36.43 6.09
C PRO A 122 18.98 -35.34 6.80
N VAL A 123 19.36 -35.54 8.06
CA VAL A 123 20.15 -34.53 8.80
C VAL A 123 21.59 -34.56 8.33
N SER A 124 22.18 -35.75 8.23
CA SER A 124 23.54 -35.91 7.68
C SER A 124 23.62 -35.43 6.23
N GLN A 125 22.59 -35.70 5.42
CA GLN A 125 22.52 -35.20 4.05
C GLN A 125 22.46 -33.67 3.98
N LEU A 126 21.74 -33.02 4.89
CA LEU A 126 21.69 -31.55 4.93
C LEU A 126 23.06 -30.94 5.26
N VAL A 127 23.80 -31.56 6.19
CA VAL A 127 25.17 -31.15 6.55
C VAL A 127 26.11 -31.36 5.36
N ASP A 128 26.06 -32.53 4.75
CA ASP A 128 26.85 -32.85 3.55
C ASP A 128 26.61 -31.84 2.42
N LEU A 129 25.35 -31.53 2.10
CA LEU A 129 25.03 -30.52 1.09
C LEU A 129 25.55 -29.13 1.47
N ALA A 130 25.49 -28.76 2.76
CA ALA A 130 25.95 -27.45 3.23
C ALA A 130 27.47 -27.28 3.09
N GLU A 131 28.24 -28.35 3.28
CA GLU A 131 29.70 -28.35 3.23
C GLU A 131 30.24 -28.54 1.80
N THR A 132 29.59 -29.37 0.99
CA THR A 132 30.12 -29.81 -0.31
C THR A 132 29.55 -29.04 -1.51
N VAL A 133 28.32 -28.53 -1.42
CA VAL A 133 27.65 -27.87 -2.55
C VAL A 133 27.70 -26.36 -2.38
N GLU A 134 28.35 -25.69 -3.34
CA GLU A 134 28.52 -24.24 -3.29
C GLU A 134 27.17 -23.52 -3.16
N GLY A 135 27.06 -22.70 -2.10
CA GLY A 135 25.88 -21.87 -1.87
C GLY A 135 24.76 -22.52 -1.07
N VAL A 136 24.78 -23.81 -0.78
CA VAL A 136 23.74 -24.41 0.09
C VAL A 136 23.80 -23.86 1.50
N LEU A 137 24.99 -23.65 2.09
CA LEU A 137 25.09 -23.00 3.40
C LEU A 137 24.42 -21.61 3.41
N ARG A 138 24.60 -20.82 2.34
CA ARG A 138 23.93 -19.51 2.16
C ARG A 138 22.40 -19.67 2.13
N SER A 139 21.87 -20.70 1.47
CA SER A 139 20.41 -20.93 1.41
C SER A 139 19.83 -21.41 2.73
N ILE A 140 20.56 -22.22 3.52
CA ILE A 140 20.15 -22.63 4.86
C ILE A 140 20.03 -21.40 5.77
N VAL A 141 21.04 -20.52 5.76
CA VAL A 141 21.00 -19.26 6.52
C VAL A 141 19.86 -18.37 6.04
N ALA A 142 19.67 -18.22 4.72
CA ALA A 142 18.57 -17.44 4.16
C ALA A 142 17.19 -17.99 4.59
N LEU A 143 17.00 -19.32 4.53
CA LEU A 143 15.78 -19.97 4.95
C LEU A 143 15.52 -19.77 6.45
N GLY A 144 16.54 -19.90 7.29
CA GLY A 144 16.44 -19.61 8.73
C GLY A 144 15.96 -18.18 9.00
N ILE A 145 16.53 -17.19 8.31
CA ILE A 145 16.08 -15.78 8.40
C ILE A 145 14.61 -15.65 7.95
N ILE A 146 14.23 -16.26 6.83
CA ILE A 146 12.85 -16.20 6.30
C ILE A 146 11.86 -16.88 7.25
N ILE A 147 12.23 -17.98 7.92
CA ILE A 147 11.40 -18.64 8.93
C ILE A 147 11.18 -17.72 10.12
N VAL A 148 12.24 -17.13 10.68
CA VAL A 148 12.13 -16.18 11.80
C VAL A 148 11.21 -15.01 11.41
N ILE A 149 11.42 -14.44 10.23
CA ILE A 149 10.60 -13.33 9.70
C ILE A 149 9.14 -13.75 9.53
N GLY A 150 8.90 -14.96 8.99
CA GLY A 150 7.56 -15.53 8.83
C GLY A 150 6.83 -15.70 10.16
N VAL A 151 7.53 -16.21 11.18
CA VAL A 151 7.02 -16.39 12.54
C VAL A 151 6.65 -15.04 13.17
N VAL A 152 7.56 -14.05 13.17
CA VAL A 152 7.27 -12.74 13.78
C VAL A 152 6.21 -11.94 13.01
N SER A 153 6.01 -12.26 11.72
CA SER A 153 4.97 -11.66 10.88
C SER A 153 3.62 -12.37 10.97
N ALA A 154 3.56 -13.55 11.60
CA ALA A 154 2.30 -14.24 11.87
C ALA A 154 1.45 -13.46 12.88
N ARG A 155 0.13 -13.45 12.67
CA ARG A 155 -0.82 -12.63 13.46
C ARG A 155 -0.66 -12.80 14.98
N PHE A 156 -0.37 -14.01 15.46
CA PHE A 156 -0.22 -14.29 16.89
C PHE A 156 1.02 -13.61 17.49
N ALA A 157 2.15 -13.62 16.77
CA ALA A 157 3.40 -13.02 17.22
C ALA A 157 3.40 -11.51 16.99
N ARG A 158 2.94 -11.07 15.81
CA ARG A 158 2.91 -9.65 15.40
C ARG A 158 2.18 -8.76 16.41
N ARG A 159 1.06 -9.24 16.96
CA ARG A 159 0.27 -8.55 17.99
C ARG A 159 0.99 -8.29 19.31
N ARG A 160 2.07 -9.03 19.57
CA ARG A 160 2.87 -8.93 20.80
C ARG A 160 4.17 -8.13 20.62
N LEU A 161 4.43 -7.64 19.41
CA LEU A 161 5.67 -6.93 19.07
C LEU A 161 5.38 -5.46 18.74
N ALA A 162 6.24 -4.57 19.21
CA ALA A 162 6.27 -3.19 18.73
C ALA A 162 6.48 -3.16 17.19
N TYR A 163 5.94 -2.13 16.54
CA TYR A 163 6.04 -1.98 15.09
C TYR A 163 7.49 -1.85 14.62
N GLU A 164 8.27 -1.05 15.35
CA GLU A 164 9.65 -0.74 15.09
C GLU A 164 10.52 -2.00 15.15
N THR A 165 10.33 -2.82 16.19
CA THR A 165 11.04 -4.10 16.36
C THR A 165 10.71 -5.06 15.23
N TRP A 166 9.43 -5.25 14.92
CA TRP A 166 9.02 -6.13 13.82
C TRP A 166 9.56 -5.64 12.49
N HIS A 167 9.45 -4.33 12.20
CA HIS A 167 9.94 -3.74 10.96
C HIS A 167 11.46 -3.90 10.81
N PHE A 168 12.21 -3.73 11.90
CA PHE A 168 13.66 -3.96 11.92
C PHE A 168 14.02 -5.43 11.63
N ILE A 169 13.34 -6.39 12.28
CA ILE A 169 13.56 -7.82 11.98
C ILE A 169 13.18 -8.12 10.53
N HIS A 170 12.07 -7.56 10.04
CA HIS A 170 11.61 -7.76 8.68
C HIS A 170 12.58 -7.20 7.63
N LEU A 171 13.37 -6.17 7.94
CA LEU A 171 14.41 -5.64 7.05
C LEU A 171 15.53 -6.66 6.74
N TYR A 172 15.74 -7.67 7.60
CA TYR A 172 16.69 -8.77 7.31
C TYR A 172 16.26 -9.63 6.11
N THR A 173 15.02 -9.47 5.60
CA THR A 173 14.63 -10.06 4.31
C THR A 173 15.57 -9.68 3.18
N TYR A 174 16.13 -8.46 3.17
CA TYR A 174 17.09 -8.06 2.13
C TYR A 174 18.38 -8.90 2.18
N VAL A 175 18.85 -9.24 3.37
CA VAL A 175 20.00 -10.15 3.54
C VAL A 175 19.63 -11.55 3.03
N ALA A 176 18.46 -12.06 3.42
CA ALA A 176 17.98 -13.36 2.95
C ALA A 176 17.84 -13.42 1.43
N VAL A 177 17.36 -12.35 0.78
CA VAL A 177 17.26 -12.24 -0.68
C VAL A 177 18.63 -12.35 -1.34
N VAL A 178 19.65 -11.63 -0.83
CA VAL A 178 21.01 -11.68 -1.39
C VAL A 178 21.61 -13.09 -1.23
N LEU A 179 21.46 -13.70 -0.05
CA LEU A 179 21.93 -15.06 0.20
C LEU A 179 21.22 -16.09 -0.69
N ALA A 180 19.89 -16.00 -0.83
CA ALA A 180 19.10 -16.89 -1.67
C ALA A 180 19.43 -16.72 -3.18
N PHE A 181 19.59 -15.48 -3.65
CA PHE A 181 19.98 -15.20 -5.04
C PHE A 181 21.36 -15.76 -5.36
N THR A 182 22.35 -15.52 -4.49
CA THR A 182 23.71 -16.04 -4.73
C THR A 182 23.79 -17.56 -4.64
N HIS A 183 22.95 -18.21 -3.83
CA HIS A 183 22.74 -19.66 -3.89
C HIS A 183 22.13 -20.11 -5.23
N GLN A 184 21.09 -19.43 -5.72
CA GLN A 184 20.45 -19.76 -7.00
C GLN A 184 21.45 -19.70 -8.16
N VAL A 185 22.36 -18.72 -8.16
CA VAL A 185 23.42 -18.59 -9.17
C VAL A 185 24.44 -19.74 -9.06
N ALA A 186 24.81 -20.16 -7.85
CA ALA A 186 25.83 -21.19 -7.63
C ALA A 186 25.32 -22.62 -7.90
N ALA A 187 24.09 -22.94 -7.47
CA ALA A 187 23.56 -24.32 -7.45
C ALA A 187 22.36 -24.54 -8.40
N GLY A 188 21.89 -23.50 -9.09
CA GLY A 188 20.67 -23.56 -9.90
C GLY A 188 20.87 -24.23 -11.26
N THR A 189 20.61 -25.54 -11.36
CA THR A 189 20.69 -26.26 -12.64
C THR A 189 19.70 -25.74 -13.69
N SER A 190 18.50 -25.33 -13.30
CA SER A 190 17.53 -24.69 -14.20
C SER A 190 17.85 -23.21 -14.50
N PHE A 191 18.73 -22.59 -13.72
CA PHE A 191 19.23 -21.24 -13.98
C PHE A 191 20.34 -21.27 -15.04
N ALA A 192 21.24 -22.26 -14.95
CA ALA A 192 22.36 -22.47 -15.87
C ALA A 192 22.02 -23.39 -17.06
N SER A 193 20.74 -23.74 -17.27
CA SER A 193 20.33 -24.68 -18.32
C SER A 193 20.58 -24.16 -19.74
N SER A 194 20.59 -22.84 -19.92
CA SER A 194 20.91 -22.17 -21.18
C SER A 194 21.29 -20.70 -20.94
N PRO A 195 22.04 -20.06 -21.85
CA PRO A 195 22.35 -18.63 -21.76
C PRO A 195 21.09 -17.75 -21.69
N THR A 196 20.00 -18.16 -22.34
CA THR A 196 18.71 -17.46 -22.32
C THR A 196 18.01 -17.57 -20.97
N ALA A 197 18.03 -18.74 -20.32
CA ALA A 197 17.50 -18.93 -18.97
C ALA A 197 18.27 -18.09 -17.95
N THR A 198 19.61 -18.10 -18.03
CA THR A 198 20.49 -17.28 -17.19
C THR A 198 20.19 -15.79 -17.36
N ALA A 199 20.14 -15.30 -18.61
CA ALA A 199 19.81 -13.90 -18.90
C ALA A 199 18.43 -13.51 -18.37
N TYR A 200 17.42 -14.37 -18.54
CA TYR A 200 16.08 -14.14 -18.02
C TYR A 200 16.06 -13.92 -16.50
N TRP A 201 16.73 -14.80 -15.74
CA TRP A 201 16.76 -14.67 -14.28
C TRP A 201 17.53 -13.42 -13.83
N TYR A 202 18.65 -13.08 -14.47
CA TYR A 202 19.35 -11.83 -14.19
C TYR A 202 18.49 -10.60 -14.47
N VAL A 203 17.75 -10.59 -15.58
CA VAL A 203 16.81 -9.50 -15.91
C VAL A 203 15.68 -9.43 -14.88
N LEU A 204 15.09 -10.56 -14.51
CA LEU A 204 14.00 -10.62 -13.53
C LEU A 204 14.43 -10.05 -12.17
N TRP A 205 15.57 -10.52 -11.65
CA TRP A 205 16.14 -10.02 -10.39
C TRP A 205 16.59 -8.56 -10.50
N GLY A 206 17.22 -8.19 -11.62
CA GLY A 206 17.64 -6.82 -11.90
C GLY A 206 16.46 -5.85 -11.89
N VAL A 207 15.34 -6.20 -12.53
CA VAL A 207 14.10 -5.39 -12.52
C VAL A 207 13.51 -5.31 -11.12
N ALA A 208 13.47 -6.41 -10.37
CA ALA A 208 12.94 -6.42 -9.01
C ALA A 208 13.76 -5.53 -8.05
N LEU A 209 15.09 -5.67 -8.06
CA LEU A 209 16.01 -4.88 -7.25
C LEU A 209 16.04 -3.41 -7.67
N ALA A 210 16.08 -3.13 -8.98
CA ALA A 210 16.01 -1.77 -9.49
C ALA A 210 14.69 -1.09 -9.11
N SER A 211 13.57 -1.82 -9.11
CA SER A 211 12.28 -1.28 -8.67
C SER A 211 12.32 -0.82 -7.22
N VAL A 212 12.88 -1.64 -6.33
CA VAL A 212 13.07 -1.28 -4.91
C VAL A 212 14.01 -0.09 -4.78
N PHE A 213 15.16 -0.11 -5.45
CA PHE A 213 16.12 0.98 -5.41
C PHE A 213 15.51 2.31 -5.89
N LEU A 214 14.82 2.29 -7.02
CA LEU A 214 14.17 3.47 -7.60
C LEU A 214 13.05 3.99 -6.70
N GLY A 215 12.16 3.12 -6.22
CA GLY A 215 10.97 3.55 -5.48
C GLY A 215 11.23 3.87 -4.00
N ARG A 216 12.18 3.19 -3.35
CA ARG A 216 12.51 3.39 -1.92
C ARG A 216 13.62 4.39 -1.67
N LEU A 217 14.55 4.57 -2.61
CA LEU A 217 15.71 5.45 -2.43
C LEU A 217 15.70 6.62 -3.40
N VAL A 218 15.80 6.36 -4.71
CA VAL A 218 16.00 7.43 -5.71
C VAL A 218 14.83 8.41 -5.71
N LEU A 219 13.60 7.92 -5.79
CA LEU A 219 12.43 8.77 -5.95
C LEU A 219 12.15 9.64 -4.72
N PRO A 220 12.17 9.13 -3.47
CA PRO A 220 12.03 9.98 -2.28
C PRO A 220 13.16 11.02 -2.18
N LEU A 221 14.41 10.62 -2.43
CA LEU A 221 15.55 11.56 -2.35
C LEU A 221 15.44 12.66 -3.40
N TRP A 222 15.15 12.31 -4.65
CA TRP A 222 15.00 13.27 -5.74
C TRP A 222 13.84 14.25 -5.49
N ARG A 223 12.67 13.75 -5.05
CA ARG A 223 11.51 14.60 -4.74
C ARG A 223 11.83 15.58 -3.61
N ASN A 224 12.48 15.14 -2.55
CA ASN A 224 12.80 16.01 -1.41
C ASN A 224 13.90 17.01 -1.74
N TRP A 225 14.90 16.62 -2.54
CA TRP A 225 15.91 17.53 -3.05
C TRP A 225 15.30 18.63 -3.94
N ARG A 226 14.36 18.24 -4.82
CA ARG A 226 13.64 19.17 -5.72
C ARG A 226 12.74 20.14 -4.96
N HIS A 227 11.83 19.61 -4.13
CA HIS A 227 10.72 20.40 -3.58
C HIS A 227 11.05 21.09 -2.25
N GLN A 228 12.03 20.62 -1.48
CA GLN A 228 12.53 21.29 -0.27
C GLN A 228 11.44 21.80 0.68
N LEU A 229 10.52 20.93 1.07
CA LEU A 229 9.35 21.30 1.86
C LEU A 229 9.73 21.92 3.21
N ARG A 230 8.98 22.95 3.61
CA ARG A 230 9.13 23.64 4.89
C ARG A 230 7.78 24.01 5.47
N VAL A 231 7.67 23.96 6.79
CA VAL A 231 6.48 24.39 7.53
C VAL A 231 6.32 25.90 7.44
N THR A 232 5.14 26.36 7.03
CA THR A 232 4.76 27.77 6.95
C THR A 232 3.83 28.19 8.08
N ALA A 233 2.94 27.29 8.51
CA ALA A 233 2.04 27.53 9.63
C ALA A 233 1.68 26.23 10.36
N VAL A 234 1.38 26.37 11.66
CA VAL A 234 0.85 25.31 12.53
C VAL A 234 -0.37 25.88 13.23
N VAL A 235 -1.55 25.36 12.90
CA VAL A 235 -2.85 25.90 13.30
C VAL A 235 -3.58 24.86 14.15
N PRO A 236 -3.85 25.13 15.45
CA PRO A 236 -4.70 24.28 16.26
C PRO A 236 -6.15 24.36 15.76
N GLU A 237 -6.70 23.23 15.31
CA GLU A 237 -8.09 23.13 14.83
C GLU A 237 -9.06 22.71 15.94
N ALA A 238 -8.55 21.99 16.94
CA ALA A 238 -9.25 21.59 18.16
C ALA A 238 -8.20 21.26 19.25
N ASP A 239 -8.64 20.95 20.46
CA ASP A 239 -7.75 20.64 21.60
C ASP A 239 -6.69 19.58 21.28
N ASN A 240 -7.06 18.57 20.49
CA ASN A 240 -6.19 17.48 20.09
C ASN A 240 -6.01 17.37 18.57
N VAL A 241 -6.31 18.41 17.80
CA VAL A 241 -6.14 18.39 16.33
C VAL A 241 -5.38 19.62 15.83
N VAL A 242 -4.43 19.39 14.93
CA VAL A 242 -3.58 20.44 14.36
C VAL A 242 -3.49 20.30 12.85
N SER A 243 -3.58 21.43 12.14
CA SER A 243 -3.24 21.56 10.73
C SER A 243 -1.83 22.10 10.58
N ILE A 244 -1.03 21.45 9.74
CA ILE A 244 0.30 21.92 9.34
C ILE A 244 0.24 22.31 7.88
N TYR A 245 0.63 23.55 7.61
CA TYR A 245 0.77 24.11 6.27
C TYR A 245 2.23 24.07 5.89
N MET A 246 2.49 23.67 4.65
CA MET A 246 3.84 23.58 4.11
C MET A 246 3.90 24.19 2.71
N THR A 247 5.04 24.79 2.40
CA THR A 247 5.39 25.23 1.05
C THR A 247 6.72 24.63 0.63
N GLY A 248 7.09 24.84 -0.62
CA GLY A 248 8.29 24.32 -1.24
C GLY A 248 8.51 24.88 -2.63
N ARG A 249 9.50 24.35 -3.34
CA ARG A 249 9.81 24.68 -4.73
C ARG A 249 9.01 23.79 -5.67
N ASP A 250 8.60 24.36 -6.81
CA ASP A 250 7.94 23.66 -7.91
C ASP A 250 6.81 22.71 -7.45
N LEU A 251 5.97 23.16 -6.52
CA LEU A 251 4.89 22.32 -5.98
C LEU A 251 3.79 22.06 -7.02
N ASP A 252 3.67 22.90 -8.04
CA ASP A 252 2.87 22.66 -9.25
C ASP A 252 3.30 21.37 -9.99
N ARG A 253 4.57 20.99 -9.87
CA ARG A 253 5.11 19.73 -10.43
C ARG A 253 5.07 18.56 -9.46
N MET A 254 4.61 18.77 -8.22
CA MET A 254 4.41 17.67 -7.30
C MET A 254 3.19 16.86 -7.75
N PRO A 255 3.34 15.58 -8.10
CA PRO A 255 2.26 14.83 -8.72
C PRO A 255 1.27 14.28 -7.67
N ALA A 256 0.79 15.12 -6.76
CA ALA A 256 -0.15 14.79 -5.69
C ALA A 256 -1.59 15.10 -6.11
N ARG A 257 -2.55 14.43 -5.47
CA ARG A 257 -3.99 14.62 -5.66
C ARG A 257 -4.72 14.64 -4.34
N ALA A 258 -5.91 15.20 -4.33
CA ALA A 258 -6.82 15.12 -3.19
C ALA A 258 -7.08 13.66 -2.78
N GLY A 259 -7.12 13.44 -1.47
CA GLY A 259 -7.31 12.13 -0.85
C GLY A 259 -6.06 11.24 -0.80
N GLN A 260 -4.94 11.67 -1.37
CA GLN A 260 -3.63 11.02 -1.17
C GLN A 260 -2.99 11.39 0.17
N PHE A 261 -2.02 10.58 0.58
CA PHE A 261 -1.24 10.79 1.80
C PHE A 261 0.26 10.72 1.53
N PHE A 262 1.04 11.18 2.51
CA PHE A 262 2.48 11.03 2.53
C PHE A 262 2.91 10.46 3.88
N LEU A 263 4.09 9.86 3.91
CA LEU A 263 4.83 9.62 5.13
C LEU A 263 5.67 10.88 5.42
N TRP A 264 5.27 11.62 6.44
CA TRP A 264 5.88 12.89 6.80
C TRP A 264 6.94 12.69 7.87
N ARG A 265 8.14 13.21 7.62
CA ARG A 265 9.23 13.33 8.59
C ARG A 265 9.53 14.81 8.81
N PHE A 266 9.24 15.29 10.02
CA PHE A 266 9.60 16.64 10.44
C PHE A 266 11.02 16.61 10.98
N LEU A 267 11.93 17.36 10.38
CA LEU A 267 13.36 17.30 10.71
C LEU A 267 13.68 18.12 11.96
N THR A 268 13.09 17.73 13.09
CA THR A 268 13.41 18.23 14.43
C THR A 268 14.53 17.40 15.06
N ARG A 269 15.23 17.96 16.07
CA ARG A 269 16.38 17.29 16.72
C ARG A 269 16.03 15.92 17.30
N ASP A 270 14.82 15.78 17.82
CA ASP A 270 14.33 14.64 18.60
C ASP A 270 13.53 13.62 17.78
N ARG A 271 13.12 13.92 16.53
CA ARG A 271 12.15 13.10 15.79
C ARG A 271 12.41 12.97 14.29
N TRP A 272 13.59 13.38 13.80
CA TRP A 272 13.91 13.34 12.37
C TRP A 272 13.78 11.95 11.71
N TRP A 273 13.84 10.87 12.50
CA TRP A 273 13.68 9.49 12.03
C TRP A 273 12.21 9.02 11.96
N GLN A 274 11.28 9.70 12.66
CA GLN A 274 9.89 9.29 12.74
C GLN A 274 9.13 9.67 11.47
N ALA A 275 8.57 8.68 10.78
CA ALA A 275 7.74 8.87 9.60
C ALA A 275 6.28 8.57 9.93
N ASN A 276 5.40 9.56 9.81
CA ASN A 276 3.99 9.41 10.15
C ASN A 276 3.10 9.56 8.90
N PRO A 277 2.19 8.61 8.62
CA PRO A 277 1.26 8.73 7.51
C PRO A 277 0.18 9.77 7.84
N PHE A 278 0.10 10.84 7.05
CA PHE A 278 -1.04 11.76 7.09
C PHE A 278 -1.50 12.11 5.69
N SER A 279 -2.81 12.13 5.53
CA SER A 279 -3.47 12.56 4.30
C SER A 279 -3.34 14.05 4.10
N LEU A 280 -3.36 14.45 2.85
CA LEU A 280 -3.61 15.83 2.50
C LEU A 280 -5.03 16.21 2.96
N SER A 281 -5.13 17.28 3.73
CA SER A 281 -6.40 17.89 4.15
C SER A 281 -6.82 19.05 3.25
N ALA A 282 -6.02 19.38 2.23
CA ALA A 282 -6.39 20.26 1.13
C ALA A 282 -5.91 19.70 -0.21
N ALA A 283 -6.66 19.96 -1.28
CA ALA A 283 -6.23 19.61 -2.63
C ALA A 283 -4.94 20.40 -2.96
N PRO A 284 -3.94 19.77 -3.58
CA PRO A 284 -2.74 20.48 -4.01
C PRO A 284 -3.09 21.62 -5.00
N ASP A 285 -2.73 22.84 -4.63
CA ASP A 285 -2.94 24.06 -5.43
C ASP A 285 -1.68 24.51 -6.20
N GLY A 286 -0.60 23.73 -6.10
CA GLY A 286 0.71 24.02 -6.68
C GLY A 286 1.55 25.03 -5.87
N LYS A 287 1.07 25.50 -4.72
CA LYS A 287 1.76 26.49 -3.87
C LYS A 287 1.97 25.99 -2.44
N GLN A 288 1.02 25.23 -1.92
CA GLN A 288 1.02 24.74 -0.54
C GLN A 288 0.49 23.31 -0.46
N LEU A 289 0.88 22.63 0.61
CA LEU A 289 0.32 21.35 1.03
C LEU A 289 -0.16 21.52 2.47
N ARG A 290 -1.29 20.89 2.80
CA ARG A 290 -1.83 20.88 4.16
C ARG A 290 -2.09 19.45 4.59
N LEU A 291 -1.68 19.13 5.82
CA LEU A 291 -2.15 17.95 6.54
C LEU A 291 -2.83 18.39 7.82
N THR A 292 -3.79 17.59 8.28
CA THR A 292 -4.47 17.81 9.56
C THR A 292 -4.46 16.50 10.33
N ALA A 293 -3.99 16.53 11.57
CA ALA A 293 -3.72 15.34 12.35
C ALA A 293 -4.31 15.45 13.75
N LYS A 294 -4.99 14.39 14.18
CA LYS A 294 -5.43 14.20 15.56
C LYS A 294 -4.32 13.55 16.37
N ALA A 295 -4.09 14.02 17.59
CA ALA A 295 -3.19 13.41 18.55
C ALA A 295 -3.73 12.02 18.95
N ALA A 296 -3.13 10.98 18.38
CA ALA A 296 -3.42 9.57 18.66
C ALA A 296 -2.25 8.84 19.36
N GLY A 297 -1.09 9.49 19.44
CA GLY A 297 0.13 9.02 20.09
C GLY A 297 1.20 10.11 20.08
N GLU A 298 2.35 9.84 20.70
CA GLU A 298 3.40 10.85 20.92
C GLU A 298 3.84 11.55 19.63
N GLY A 299 4.00 10.81 18.53
CA GLY A 299 4.37 11.35 17.22
C GLY A 299 3.40 12.41 16.71
N SER A 300 2.11 12.05 16.68
CA SER A 300 1.03 12.96 16.25
C SER A 300 0.77 14.12 17.22
N ALA A 301 0.95 13.92 18.53
CA ALA A 301 0.77 14.97 19.53
C ALA A 301 1.85 16.06 19.42
N ALA A 302 3.08 15.68 19.11
CA ALA A 302 4.19 16.61 18.96
C ALA A 302 4.08 17.55 17.75
N LEU A 303 3.21 17.24 16.78
CA LEU A 303 2.96 18.09 15.62
C LEU A 303 2.53 19.50 15.99
N ARG A 304 1.81 19.66 17.12
CA ARG A 304 1.38 20.96 17.63
C ARG A 304 2.55 21.86 18.05
N HIS A 305 3.73 21.29 18.29
CA HIS A 305 4.93 21.99 18.74
C HIS A 305 5.99 22.16 17.64
N VAL A 306 5.69 21.74 16.41
CA VAL A 306 6.59 21.94 15.26
C VAL A 306 6.73 23.44 15.00
N LYS A 307 7.97 23.92 14.80
CA LYS A 307 8.24 25.34 14.55
C LYS A 307 8.07 25.66 13.06
N VAL A 308 7.57 26.85 12.76
CA VAL A 308 7.62 27.44 11.41
C VAL A 308 9.08 27.45 10.92
N GLY A 309 9.27 27.16 9.62
CA GLY A 309 10.57 27.03 8.98
C GLY A 309 11.21 25.62 9.08
N THR A 310 10.65 24.72 9.89
CA THR A 310 11.11 23.32 10.00
C THR A 310 11.10 22.66 8.64
N ARG A 311 12.21 22.04 8.25
CA ARG A 311 12.32 21.26 7.02
C ARG A 311 11.53 19.97 7.15
N VAL A 312 10.86 19.58 6.07
CA VAL A 312 10.03 18.37 6.02
C VAL A 312 10.58 17.47 4.93
N PHE A 313 10.81 16.21 5.29
CA PHE A 313 11.04 15.15 4.31
C PHE A 313 9.72 14.38 4.13
N ALA A 314 9.18 14.39 2.90
CA ALA A 314 7.93 13.75 2.57
C ALA A 314 8.16 12.58 1.61
N GLU A 315 7.71 11.39 1.99
CA GLU A 315 7.73 10.23 1.13
C GLU A 315 6.30 9.94 0.62
N GLY A 316 6.12 9.90 -0.70
CA GLY A 316 4.81 9.88 -1.35
C GLY A 316 4.80 10.75 -2.62
N PRO A 317 3.62 11.03 -3.21
CA PRO A 317 2.29 10.76 -2.68
C PRO A 317 1.84 9.30 -2.88
N TYR A 318 1.12 8.79 -1.89
CA TYR A 318 0.56 7.45 -1.80
C TYR A 318 -0.97 7.45 -1.72
N GLY A 319 -1.57 6.27 -1.88
CA GLY A 319 -3.01 6.07 -1.79
C GLY A 319 -3.70 6.13 -3.15
N ALA A 320 -4.77 5.34 -3.25
CA ALA A 320 -5.63 5.27 -4.44
C ALA A 320 -7.00 5.95 -4.21
N PHE A 321 -7.24 6.47 -3.00
CA PHE A 321 -8.45 7.20 -2.61
C PHE A 321 -8.49 8.59 -3.25
N THR A 322 -8.70 8.64 -4.56
CA THR A 322 -8.68 9.86 -5.39
C THR A 322 -9.85 9.83 -6.38
N ALA A 323 -10.29 11.00 -6.83
CA ALA A 323 -11.33 11.13 -7.86
C ALA A 323 -10.94 10.49 -9.21
N MET A 324 -9.68 10.09 -9.43
CA MET A 324 -9.26 9.41 -10.66
C MET A 324 -9.94 8.04 -10.88
N HIS A 325 -10.44 7.41 -9.83
CA HIS A 325 -11.12 6.11 -9.91
C HIS A 325 -12.64 6.22 -9.97
N ARG A 326 -13.18 7.45 -10.03
CA ARG A 326 -14.61 7.71 -10.10
C ARG A 326 -15.21 7.07 -11.36
N THR A 327 -16.39 6.48 -11.19
CA THR A 327 -17.15 5.75 -12.22
C THR A 327 -18.49 6.42 -12.57
N ARG A 328 -18.96 7.36 -11.75
CA ARG A 328 -20.21 8.10 -11.84
C ARG A 328 -19.93 9.62 -11.84
N PRO A 329 -20.83 10.44 -12.37
CA PRO A 329 -20.67 11.90 -12.33
C PRO A 329 -20.83 12.46 -10.91
N GLU A 330 -21.74 11.88 -10.12
CA GLU A 330 -22.09 12.33 -8.78
C GLU A 330 -21.43 11.49 -7.69
N SER A 331 -21.30 12.05 -6.50
CA SER A 331 -20.55 11.40 -5.42
C SER A 331 -21.19 11.58 -4.04
N VAL A 332 -20.93 10.62 -3.15
CA VAL A 332 -21.23 10.71 -1.72
C VAL A 332 -19.92 10.61 -0.96
N LEU A 333 -19.62 11.60 -0.13
CA LEU A 333 -18.39 11.69 0.66
C LEU A 333 -18.72 11.46 2.14
N ILE A 334 -18.38 10.28 2.67
CA ILE A 334 -18.71 9.88 4.04
C ILE A 334 -17.44 9.96 4.90
N ALA A 335 -17.45 10.87 5.87
CA ALA A 335 -16.34 11.12 6.80
C ALA A 335 -16.69 10.70 8.23
N GLY A 336 -15.71 10.16 8.97
CA GLY A 336 -15.81 9.91 10.40
C GLY A 336 -14.65 10.52 11.20
N GLY A 337 -14.96 11.40 12.16
CA GLY A 337 -13.93 12.07 12.99
C GLY A 337 -12.84 12.77 12.14
N VAL A 338 -11.56 12.47 12.38
CA VAL A 338 -10.43 13.04 11.60
C VAL A 338 -10.36 12.48 10.16
N GLY A 339 -11.13 11.44 9.82
CA GLY A 339 -11.30 10.96 8.45
C GLY A 339 -11.93 11.99 7.51
N VAL A 340 -12.43 13.12 8.04
CA VAL A 340 -12.84 14.30 7.26
C VAL A 340 -11.70 14.90 6.44
N THR A 341 -10.45 14.68 6.82
CA THR A 341 -9.28 15.31 6.20
C THR A 341 -9.14 15.00 4.70
N PRO A 342 -9.03 13.73 4.25
CA PRO A 342 -9.03 13.45 2.81
C PRO A 342 -10.36 13.76 2.13
N ILE A 343 -11.49 13.71 2.86
CA ILE A 343 -12.83 13.99 2.31
C ILE A 343 -12.96 15.48 1.94
N ARG A 344 -12.51 16.38 2.81
CA ARG A 344 -12.48 17.82 2.56
C ARG A 344 -11.56 18.15 1.39
N ALA A 345 -10.39 17.51 1.28
CA ALA A 345 -9.54 17.65 0.10
C ALA A 345 -10.24 17.14 -1.17
N LEU A 346 -10.92 15.99 -1.10
CA LEU A 346 -11.65 15.42 -2.24
C LEU A 346 -12.80 16.31 -2.71
N LEU A 347 -13.51 16.96 -1.80
CA LEU A 347 -14.61 17.86 -2.14
C LEU A 347 -14.15 19.03 -3.03
N GLU A 348 -12.92 19.52 -2.84
CA GLU A 348 -12.34 20.54 -3.74
C GLU A 348 -12.15 20.01 -5.17
N GLU A 349 -11.53 18.83 -5.32
CA GLU A 349 -11.16 18.27 -6.63
C GLU A 349 -12.34 17.59 -7.35
N ILE A 350 -13.33 17.06 -6.63
CA ILE A 350 -14.47 16.36 -7.21
C ILE A 350 -15.32 17.30 -8.05
N GLN A 351 -15.73 16.81 -9.21
CA GLN A 351 -16.67 17.47 -10.13
C GLN A 351 -18.06 16.87 -10.01
N GLY A 352 -19.09 17.60 -10.43
CA GLY A 352 -20.49 17.13 -10.32
C GLY A 352 -21.04 17.30 -8.91
N HIS A 353 -22.32 16.96 -8.74
CA HIS A 353 -23.00 17.09 -7.45
C HIS A 353 -22.40 16.12 -6.42
N ALA A 354 -22.23 16.60 -5.20
CA ALA A 354 -21.70 15.83 -4.08
C ALA A 354 -22.59 15.97 -2.85
N VAL A 355 -22.81 14.87 -2.14
CA VAL A 355 -23.41 14.88 -0.81
C VAL A 355 -22.35 14.47 0.20
N VAL A 356 -22.12 15.28 1.22
CA VAL A 356 -21.14 15.04 2.28
C VAL A 356 -21.87 14.61 3.55
N ILE A 357 -21.53 13.45 4.07
CA ILE A 357 -22.06 12.94 5.35
C ILE A 357 -20.91 12.91 6.35
N TYR A 358 -20.97 13.78 7.37
CA TYR A 358 -19.92 13.87 8.38
C TYR A 358 -20.39 13.33 9.74
N ARG A 359 -19.82 12.22 10.17
CA ARG A 359 -20.16 11.52 11.42
C ARG A 359 -19.18 11.83 12.54
N VAL A 360 -19.71 12.34 13.67
CA VAL A 360 -18.92 12.72 14.86
C VAL A 360 -19.62 12.40 16.19
N ALA A 361 -18.88 12.06 17.24
CA ALA A 361 -19.51 11.70 18.53
C ALA A 361 -20.31 12.88 19.12
N THR A 362 -19.73 14.07 19.10
CA THR A 362 -20.38 15.32 19.50
C THR A 362 -20.16 16.39 18.42
N ASN A 363 -20.94 17.47 18.43
CA ASN A 363 -20.71 18.60 17.51
C ASN A 363 -19.33 19.25 17.72
N GLN A 364 -18.79 19.19 18.94
CA GLN A 364 -17.45 19.72 19.25
C GLN A 364 -16.33 18.88 18.61
N ASP A 365 -16.59 17.62 18.27
CA ASP A 365 -15.65 16.76 17.56
C ASP A 365 -15.62 17.00 16.04
N ALA A 366 -16.44 17.93 15.52
CA ALA A 366 -16.54 18.27 14.11
C ALA A 366 -15.40 19.21 13.67
N VAL A 367 -14.20 18.66 13.60
CA VAL A 367 -13.00 19.37 13.14
C VAL A 367 -13.16 19.78 11.67
N LEU A 368 -12.70 21.00 11.32
CA LEU A 368 -12.81 21.59 9.98
C LEU A 368 -14.26 21.78 9.51
N TYR A 369 -15.25 21.76 10.40
CA TYR A 369 -16.66 21.81 10.01
C TYR A 369 -17.05 23.11 9.32
N GLU A 370 -16.63 24.27 9.86
CA GLU A 370 -16.90 25.58 9.25
C GLU A 370 -16.30 25.68 7.85
N GLU A 371 -15.05 25.24 7.69
CA GLU A 371 -14.38 25.20 6.39
C GLU A 371 -15.08 24.23 5.41
N LEU A 372 -15.50 23.06 5.89
CA LEU A 372 -16.23 22.09 5.09
C LEU A 372 -17.60 22.61 4.66
N GLN A 373 -18.29 23.34 5.53
CA GLN A 373 -19.57 23.97 5.25
C GLN A 373 -19.43 25.06 4.18
N GLN A 374 -18.43 25.94 4.31
CA GLN A 374 -18.14 26.95 3.30
C GLN A 374 -17.82 26.29 1.95
N LEU A 375 -16.92 25.30 1.95
CA LEU A 375 -16.54 24.59 0.73
C LEU A 375 -17.73 23.86 0.10
N ALA A 376 -18.59 23.24 0.89
CA ALA A 376 -19.81 22.60 0.39
C ALA A 376 -20.72 23.64 -0.28
N SER A 377 -20.90 24.81 0.34
CA SER A 377 -21.70 25.90 -0.25
C SER A 377 -21.10 26.39 -1.57
N ASP A 378 -19.79 26.63 -1.62
CA ASP A 378 -19.10 27.12 -2.82
C ASP A 378 -19.18 26.11 -3.99
N LYS A 379 -19.21 24.82 -3.65
CA LYS A 379 -19.31 23.72 -4.61
C LYS A 379 -20.76 23.36 -4.98
N GLY A 380 -21.75 23.94 -4.32
CA GLY A 380 -23.15 23.52 -4.45
C GLY A 380 -23.40 22.08 -4.00
N ALA A 381 -22.68 21.63 -2.97
CA ALA A 381 -22.79 20.31 -2.37
C ALA A 381 -23.69 20.34 -1.11
N GLU A 382 -24.37 19.23 -0.85
CA GLU A 382 -25.15 19.07 0.38
C GLU A 382 -24.23 18.58 1.52
N LEU A 383 -24.43 19.08 2.75
CA LEU A 383 -23.66 18.66 3.93
C LEU A 383 -24.60 18.23 5.06
N HIS A 384 -24.49 16.97 5.46
CA HIS A 384 -25.18 16.39 6.61
C HIS A 384 -24.20 16.14 7.75
N LEU A 385 -24.31 16.91 8.83
CA LEU A 385 -23.62 16.61 10.09
C LEU A 385 -24.45 15.61 10.91
N VAL A 386 -23.93 14.40 11.07
CA VAL A 386 -24.55 13.33 11.85
C VAL A 386 -23.82 13.21 13.19
N SER A 387 -24.30 13.92 14.21
CA SER A 387 -23.71 13.90 15.55
C SER A 387 -24.44 12.95 16.51
N GLY A 388 -23.78 12.58 17.61
CA GLY A 388 -24.33 11.75 18.68
C GLY A 388 -23.51 10.47 18.94
N PRO A 389 -23.92 9.65 19.92
CA PRO A 389 -23.14 8.47 20.34
C PRO A 389 -22.96 7.46 19.21
N VAL A 390 -21.89 6.66 19.29
CA VAL A 390 -21.64 5.58 18.34
C VAL A 390 -22.81 4.59 18.39
N SER A 391 -23.67 4.65 17.38
CA SER A 391 -24.80 3.74 17.21
C SER A 391 -24.80 3.27 15.74
N PRO A 392 -25.03 1.97 15.49
CA PRO A 392 -25.13 1.42 14.14
C PRO A 392 -26.27 2.04 13.33
N ASP A 393 -27.30 2.57 13.99
CA ASP A 393 -28.51 3.05 13.31
C ASP A 393 -28.29 4.33 12.50
N LYS A 394 -27.34 5.19 12.92
CA LYS A 394 -27.20 6.55 12.34
C LYS A 394 -26.66 6.58 10.91
N LEU A 395 -26.06 5.50 10.44
CA LEU A 395 -25.60 5.32 9.06
C LEU A 395 -26.09 3.98 8.49
N ALA A 396 -27.17 3.44 9.06
CA ALA A 396 -27.84 2.25 8.57
C ALA A 396 -28.47 2.50 7.19
N PRO A 397 -28.84 1.45 6.44
CA PRO A 397 -29.37 1.59 5.07
C PRO A 397 -30.49 2.61 4.94
N ARG A 398 -31.44 2.59 5.89
CA ARG A 398 -32.59 3.51 5.91
C ARG A 398 -32.18 4.98 6.05
N GLU A 399 -31.21 5.28 6.91
CA GLU A 399 -30.75 6.65 7.12
C GLU A 399 -29.91 7.14 5.93
N LEU A 400 -29.10 6.27 5.33
CA LEU A 400 -28.37 6.58 4.10
C LEU A 400 -29.34 6.90 2.95
N LEU A 401 -30.41 6.12 2.76
CA LEU A 401 -31.43 6.40 1.75
C LEU A 401 -32.24 7.66 2.02
N ARG A 402 -32.44 8.04 3.30
CA ARG A 402 -33.10 9.30 3.65
C ARG A 402 -32.26 10.52 3.26
N MET A 403 -30.94 10.45 3.46
CA MET A 403 -30.01 11.54 3.10
C MET A 403 -29.68 11.53 1.60
N VAL A 404 -29.54 10.35 0.99
CA VAL A 404 -29.15 10.16 -0.40
C VAL A 404 -29.99 9.05 -1.04
N PRO A 405 -31.19 9.35 -1.54
CA PRO A 405 -32.10 8.35 -2.12
C PRO A 405 -31.52 7.59 -3.32
N ASP A 406 -30.58 8.20 -4.04
CA ASP A 406 -29.93 7.71 -5.26
C ASP A 406 -28.50 7.20 -5.02
N ILE A 407 -28.16 6.80 -3.79
CA ILE A 407 -26.79 6.41 -3.40
C ILE A 407 -26.20 5.27 -4.26
N ALA A 408 -27.02 4.39 -4.81
CA ALA A 408 -26.57 3.28 -5.67
C ALA A 408 -26.08 3.72 -7.07
N ASP A 409 -26.42 4.96 -7.47
CA ASP A 409 -26.02 5.58 -8.73
C ASP A 409 -24.83 6.54 -8.59
N ARG A 410 -24.26 6.66 -7.38
CA ARG A 410 -23.16 7.57 -7.03
C ARG A 410 -21.91 6.82 -6.59
N ASP A 411 -20.73 7.39 -6.89
CA ASP A 411 -19.51 6.91 -6.22
C ASP A 411 -19.50 7.30 -4.76
N VAL A 412 -19.22 6.35 -3.89
CA VAL A 412 -19.13 6.55 -2.45
C VAL A 412 -17.66 6.56 -2.03
N PHE A 413 -17.19 7.69 -1.49
CA PHE A 413 -15.87 7.84 -0.88
C PHE A 413 -16.03 7.81 0.64
N LEU A 414 -15.43 6.81 1.29
CA LEU A 414 -15.59 6.58 2.71
C LEU A 414 -14.24 6.63 3.45
N CYS A 415 -14.16 7.45 4.49
CA CYS A 415 -12.99 7.49 5.37
C CYS A 415 -13.36 7.77 6.82
N GLY A 416 -12.88 6.95 7.75
CA GLY A 416 -13.14 7.12 9.18
C GLY A 416 -12.59 5.98 10.04
N PRO A 417 -13.04 5.85 11.29
CA PRO A 417 -12.64 4.76 12.18
C PRO A 417 -13.07 3.38 11.63
N PRO A 418 -12.28 2.30 11.83
CA PRO A 418 -12.60 0.98 11.30
C PRO A 418 -14.00 0.44 11.65
N PRO A 419 -14.53 0.60 12.87
CA PRO A 419 -15.89 0.16 13.20
C PRO A 419 -16.95 0.84 12.35
N MET A 420 -16.88 2.17 12.20
CA MET A 420 -17.79 2.94 11.35
C MET A 420 -17.67 2.51 9.90
N MET A 421 -16.45 2.41 9.37
CA MET A 421 -16.26 2.01 7.96
C MET A 421 -16.84 0.63 7.68
N ASN A 422 -16.64 -0.34 8.58
CA ASN A 422 -17.21 -1.68 8.40
C ASN A 422 -18.74 -1.67 8.42
N ALA A 423 -19.37 -0.87 9.29
CA ALA A 423 -20.82 -0.71 9.33
C ALA A 423 -21.36 -0.09 8.03
N VAL A 424 -20.79 1.03 7.58
CA VAL A 424 -21.19 1.68 6.32
C VAL A 424 -20.97 0.74 5.13
N LEU A 425 -19.85 0.02 5.06
CA LEU A 425 -19.61 -0.98 4.02
C LEU A 425 -20.61 -2.13 4.04
N GLY A 426 -21.18 -2.47 5.20
CA GLY A 426 -22.31 -3.40 5.33
C GLY A 426 -23.58 -2.79 4.72
N SER A 427 -23.93 -1.58 5.14
CA SER A 427 -25.12 -0.87 4.65
C SER A 427 -25.09 -0.62 3.14
N LEU A 428 -23.94 -0.24 2.58
CA LEU A 428 -23.78 -0.07 1.13
C LEU A 428 -23.99 -1.37 0.35
N ARG A 429 -23.69 -2.54 0.94
CA ARG A 429 -23.96 -3.83 0.30
C ARG A 429 -25.44 -4.19 0.36
N GLU A 430 -26.10 -3.89 1.48
CA GLU A 430 -27.56 -4.08 1.62
C GLU A 430 -28.35 -3.15 0.70
N LEU A 431 -27.78 -1.99 0.35
CA LEU A 431 -28.32 -1.05 -0.64
C LEU A 431 -27.88 -1.34 -2.08
N ASP A 432 -27.27 -2.50 -2.34
CA ASP A 432 -26.80 -2.93 -3.66
C ASP A 432 -25.86 -1.94 -4.38
N VAL A 433 -25.13 -1.10 -3.62
CA VAL A 433 -24.15 -0.18 -4.21
C VAL A 433 -23.02 -1.00 -4.85
N PRO A 434 -22.80 -0.87 -6.18
CA PRO A 434 -21.83 -1.73 -6.86
C PRO A 434 -20.41 -1.52 -6.31
N LYS A 435 -19.71 -2.62 -6.01
CA LYS A 435 -18.33 -2.60 -5.47
C LYS A 435 -17.35 -1.62 -6.15
N PRO A 436 -17.38 -1.44 -7.49
CA PRO A 436 -16.49 -0.48 -8.14
C PRO A 436 -16.79 0.99 -7.84
N GLN A 437 -17.99 1.30 -7.37
CA GLN A 437 -18.42 2.63 -6.95
C GLN A 437 -17.95 2.97 -5.52
N ILE A 438 -17.51 1.98 -4.75
CA ILE A 438 -17.12 2.14 -3.35
C ILE A 438 -15.60 2.31 -3.25
N HIS A 439 -15.17 3.49 -2.82
CA HIS A 439 -13.78 3.87 -2.59
C HIS A 439 -13.59 4.14 -1.10
N PHE A 440 -12.55 3.56 -0.49
CA PHE A 440 -12.25 3.81 0.92
C PHE A 440 -10.74 3.68 1.17
N GLU A 441 -10.26 4.39 2.18
CA GLU A 441 -8.89 4.31 2.69
C GLU A 441 -8.94 3.97 4.18
N ARG A 442 -8.14 3.00 4.63
CA ARG A 442 -8.08 2.63 6.06
C ARG A 442 -6.83 3.23 6.68
N PHE A 443 -6.99 4.24 7.55
CA PHE A 443 -5.89 4.70 8.41
C PHE A 443 -5.69 3.75 9.59
N SER A 444 -5.25 2.53 9.29
CA SER A 444 -4.51 1.72 10.25
C SER A 444 -3.09 1.63 9.73
N LEU A 445 -2.12 2.16 10.48
CA LEU A 445 -0.73 1.71 10.33
C LEU A 445 -0.79 0.19 10.28
N ALA A 446 -0.25 -0.42 9.23
CA ALA A 446 -0.23 -1.87 9.05
C ALA A 446 0.22 -2.53 10.35
N GLY A 447 -0.76 -3.07 11.09
CA GLY A 447 -0.63 -3.67 12.41
C GLY A 447 -0.91 -5.16 12.33
#